data_AF-A0A5T1UXR3-F1
#
_entry.id   AF-A0A5T1UXR3-F1
#
_cell.length_a   1.000
_cell.length_b   1.000
_cell.length_c   1.000
_cell.angle_alpha   90.00
_cell.angle_beta   90.00
_cell.angle_gamma   90.00
#
_symmetry.space_group_name_H-M   'P 1'
#
loop_
_entity.id
_entity.type
_entity.pdbx_description
1 polymer ?
#
loop_
_entity_poly.entity_id
_entity_poly.type
_entity_poly.pdbx_seq_one_letter_code
_entity_poly.pdbx_strand_id
1 'polypeptide(L)' 'MQNITSNLIFTNEQVASNYGLTTGLTIAKHLRMHNDEFIENTHYFLVENSFKNKTIKWTLEGVYKLLWIKL' A
#
# COMPACT_ATOMS: atom_id res chain seq x y z
N MET A 1 -13.40 -16.37 -2.44
CA MET A 1 -12.97 -15.00 -2.78
C MET A 1 -13.49 -14.08 -1.71
N GLN A 2 -12.60 -13.44 -0.94
CA GLN A 2 -13.06 -12.40 0.00
C GLN A 2 -13.59 -11.24 -0.84
N ASN A 3 -14.86 -10.93 -0.64
CA ASN A 3 -15.50 -9.77 -1.22
C ASN A 3 -14.86 -8.57 -0.54
N ILE A 4 -13.92 -7.91 -1.22
CA ILE A 4 -13.26 -6.71 -0.71
C ILE A 4 -14.30 -5.60 -0.81
N THR A 5 -15.21 -5.57 0.16
CA THR A 5 -16.16 -4.48 0.37
C THR A 5 -15.36 -3.18 0.38
N SER A 6 -15.86 -2.18 -0.31
CA SER A 6 -15.29 -0.89 -0.70
C SER A 6 -14.67 -0.02 0.42
N ASN A 7 -13.74 -0.56 1.20
CA ASN A 7 -12.76 0.23 1.93
C ASN A 7 -11.84 0.82 0.86
N LEU A 8 -11.77 2.15 0.78
CA LEU A 8 -10.93 2.88 -0.16
C LEU A 8 -9.51 2.28 -0.17
N ILE A 9 -9.19 1.54 -1.23
CA ILE A 9 -7.89 0.90 -1.42
C ILE A 9 -7.07 1.70 -2.43
N PHE A 10 -5.91 2.19 -1.99
CA PHE A 10 -5.05 3.10 -2.76
C PHE A 10 -3.87 2.36 -3.41
N THR A 11 -3.45 2.77 -4.60
CA THR A 11 -2.21 2.24 -5.22
C THR A 11 -0.98 2.96 -4.69
N ASN A 12 0.22 2.38 -4.88
CA ASN A 12 1.48 3.06 -4.56
C ASN A 12 1.58 4.44 -5.22
N GLU A 13 1.12 4.56 -6.46
CA GLU A 13 1.14 5.80 -7.24
C GLU A 13 0.20 6.85 -6.66
N GLN A 14 -1.02 6.45 -6.27
CA GLN A 14 -1.97 7.34 -5.62
C GLN A 14 -1.46 7.81 -4.26
N VAL A 15 -0.91 6.89 -3.45
CA VAL A 15 -0.33 7.21 -2.15
C VAL A 15 0.86 8.15 -2.30
N ALA A 16 1.79 7.86 -3.23
CA ALA A 16 2.91 8.72 -3.54
C ALA A 16 2.47 10.12 -3.97
N SER A 17 1.51 10.22 -4.90
CA SER A 17 0.97 11.50 -5.36
C SER A 17 0.35 12.31 -4.22
N ASN A 18 -0.37 11.67 -3.29
CA ASN A 18 -0.95 12.33 -2.13
C ASN A 18 0.10 12.88 -1.17
N TYR A 19 1.29 12.26 -1.13
CA TYR A 19 2.45 12.71 -0.35
C TYR A 19 3.38 13.66 -1.12
N GLY A 20 3.02 14.09 -2.33
CA GLY A 20 3.86 14.96 -3.16
C GLY A 20 5.11 14.27 -3.71
N LEU A 21 5.14 12.94 -3.74
CA LEU A 21 6.22 12.15 -4.32
C LEU A 21 5.98 11.89 -5.81
N THR A 22 7.06 11.78 -6.57
CA THR A 22 7.02 11.57 -8.03
C THR A 22 6.77 10.12 -8.44
N THR A 23 6.97 9.16 -7.53
CA THR A 23 6.91 7.73 -7.87
C THR A 23 6.44 6.86 -6.71
N GLY A 24 5.62 5.85 -7.04
CA GLY A 24 5.22 4.79 -6.13
C GLY A 24 6.37 3.88 -5.66
N LEU A 25 7.55 3.97 -6.30
CA LEU A 25 8.74 3.19 -5.89
C LEU A 25 9.18 3.54 -4.48
N THR A 26 9.04 4.80 -4.05
CA THR A 26 9.38 5.23 -2.68
C THR A 26 8.49 4.53 -1.65
N ILE A 27 7.19 4.42 -1.93
CA ILE A 27 6.24 3.70 -1.07
C ILE A 27 6.63 2.21 -0.95
N ALA A 28 6.95 1.58 -2.08
CA ALA A 28 7.38 0.18 -2.09
C ALA A 28 8.71 -0.05 -1.35
N LYS A 29 9.65 0.90 -1.46
CA LYS A 29 10.91 0.86 -0.70
C LYS A 29 10.66 1.01 0.80
N HIS A 30 9.81 1.94 1.20
CA HIS A 30 9.48 2.19 2.59
C HIS A 30 8.84 0.97 3.25
N LEU A 31 7.87 0.32 2.58
CA LEU A 31 7.31 -0.96 3.02
C LEU A 31 8.38 -2.03 3.23
N ARG A 32 9.36 -2.14 2.32
CA ARG A 32 10.43 -3.15 2.43
C ARG A 32 11.38 -2.88 3.60
N MET A 33 11.64 -1.60 3.90
CA MET A 33 12.52 -1.18 4.98
C MET A 33 11.89 -1.40 6.36
N HIS A 34 10.58 -1.22 6.47
CA HIS A 34 9.82 -1.27 7.71
C HIS A 34 8.77 -2.40 7.71
N ASN A 35 9.09 -3.54 7.07
CA ASN A 35 8.09 -4.58 6.79
C ASN A 35 7.49 -5.17 8.07
N ASP A 36 8.22 -5.11 9.18
CA ASP A 36 7.83 -5.60 10.49
C ASP A 36 6.73 -4.74 11.12
N GLU A 37 6.59 -3.49 10.66
CA GLU A 37 5.53 -2.56 11.09
C GLU A 37 4.25 -2.71 10.24
N PHE A 38 4.30 -3.47 9.14
CA PHE A 38 3.19 -3.63 8.20
C PHE A 38 2.56 -5.03 8.23
N ILE A 39 1.24 -5.08 8.41
CA ILE A 39 0.48 -6.33 8.47
C ILE A 39 -0.36 -6.48 7.20
N GLU A 40 -0.12 -7.56 6.44
CA GLU A 40 -0.94 -7.92 5.28
C GLU A 40 -2.40 -8.20 5.68
N ASN A 41 -3.34 -7.79 4.84
CA ASN A 41 -4.79 -7.77 5.08
C ASN A 41 -5.29 -6.77 6.14
N THR A 42 -4.40 -5.99 6.75
CA THR A 42 -4.76 -4.89 7.67
C THR A 42 -4.27 -3.54 7.13
N HIS A 43 -2.97 -3.40 6.90
CA HIS A 43 -2.37 -2.16 6.37
C HIS A 43 -2.34 -2.16 4.83
N TYR A 44 -2.19 -3.33 4.21
CA TYR A 44 -2.19 -3.47 2.77
C TYR A 44 -2.69 -4.85 2.33
N PHE A 45 -3.13 -4.96 1.08
CA PHE A 45 -3.50 -6.20 0.41
C PHE A 45 -2.55 -6.48 -0.75
N LEU A 46 -2.18 -7.74 -0.92
CA LEU A 46 -1.58 -8.22 -2.17
C LEU A 46 -2.70 -8.64 -3.12
N VAL A 47 -2.91 -7.84 -4.17
CA VAL A 47 -3.89 -8.13 -5.22
C VAL A 47 -3.16 -8.70 -6.42
N GLU A 48 -3.49 -9.95 -6.75
CA GLU A 48 -3.00 -10.63 -7.94
C GLU A 48 -3.87 -10.25 -9.16
N ASN A 49 -3.23 -9.84 -10.25
CA ASN A 49 -3.94 -9.57 -11.50
C ASN A 49 -4.09 -10.85 -12.36
N SER A 50 -4.80 -10.75 -13.49
CA SER A 50 -5.01 -11.86 -14.43
C SER A 50 -3.73 -12.50 -14.98
N PHE A 51 -2.58 -11.82 -14.86
CA PHE A 51 -1.27 -12.28 -15.29
C PHE A 51 -0.42 -12.81 -14.13
N LYS A 52 -1.01 -13.08 -12.96
CA LYS A 52 -0.34 -13.52 -11.73
C LYS A 52 0.68 -12.54 -11.17
N ASN A 53 0.65 -11.28 -11.60
CA ASN A 53 1.47 -10.23 -11.01
C ASN A 53 0.79 -9.70 -9.74
N LYS A 54 1.53 -9.67 -8.65
CA LYS A 54 1.05 -9.15 -7.36
C LYS A 54 1.31 -7.64 -7.28
N THR A 55 0.27 -6.90 -6.92
CA THR A 55 0.32 -5.46 -6.69
C THR A 55 -0.15 -5.14 -5.28
N ILE A 56 0.44 -4.11 -4.67
CA ILE A 56 0.07 -3.67 -3.33
C ILE A 56 -1.09 -2.69 -3.46
N LYS A 57 -2.11 -2.88 -2.62
CA LYS A 57 -3.21 -1.95 -2.41
C LYS A 57 -3.26 -1.57 -0.94
N TRP A 58 -3.23 -0.29 -0.64
CA TRP A 58 -3.15 0.24 0.73
C TRP A 58 -4.51 0.51 1.31
N THR A 59 -4.71 0.14 2.57
CA THR A 59 -5.84 0.64 3.36
C THR A 59 -5.55 2.06 3.83
N LEU A 60 -6.59 2.78 4.26
CA LEU A 60 -6.40 4.08 4.89
C LEU A 60 -5.46 4.00 6.12
N GLU A 61 -5.59 2.93 6.92
CA GLU A 61 -4.70 2.69 8.07
C GLU A 61 -3.24 2.50 7.65
N GLY A 62 -2.98 1.71 6.59
CA GLY A 62 -1.64 1.56 6.05
C GLY A 62 -1.06 2.86 5.51
N VAL A 63 -1.89 3.70 4.87
CA VAL A 63 -1.49 5.04 4.45
C VAL A 63 -1.11 5.89 5.66
N TYR A 64 -1.88 5.87 6.75
CA TYR A 64 -1.50 6.59 7.98
C TYR A 64 -0.21 6.06 8.62
N LYS A 65 0.04 4.75 8.56
CA LYS A 65 1.31 4.18 9.05
C LYS A 65 2.51 4.64 8.24
N LEU A 66 2.39 4.70 6.91
CA LEU A 66 3.41 5.28 6.03
C LEU A 66 3.77 6.73 6.42
N LEU A 67 2.80 7.53 6.87
CA LEU A 67 3.06 8.89 7.37
C LEU A 67 3.82 8.86 8.72
N TRP A 68 3.42 7.97 9.63
CA TRP A 68 3.97 7.90 10.98
C TRP A 68 5.45 7.51 10.99
N ILE A 69 5.86 6.62 10.08
CA ILE A 69 7.24 6.13 9.97
C ILE A 69 8.17 7.15 9.26
N LYS A 70 7.64 8.32 8.86
CA LYS A 70 8.32 9.34 8.03
C LYS A 70 8.80 8.75 6.70
N LEU A 71 7.92 8.83 5.71
CA LEU A 71 8.14 8.45 4.32
C LEU A 71 9.46 8.94 3.72
#